data_AF-A0A5Q2N6M6-F1
#
_entry.id   AF-A0A5Q2N6M6-F1
#
_cell.length_a   1.000
_cell.length_b   1.000
_cell.length_c   1.000
_cell.angle_alpha   90.00
_cell.angle_beta   90.00
_cell.angle_gamma   90.00
#
_symmetry.space_group_name_H-M   'P 1'
#
loop_
_entity.id
_entity.type
_entity.pdbx_description
1 polymer ?
#
loop_
_entity_poly.entity_id
_entity_poly.type
_entity_poly.pdbx_seq_one_letter_code
_entity_poly.pdbx_strand_id
1 'polypeptide(L)' 'MLLTEKEKELLLSILKKERGKIFQGKEKKDSIESLIHKLEQSMRNIQVNKIPKKVDTFKKSFSE' A
#
# COMPACT_ATOMS: atom_id res chain seq x y z
N MET A 1 6.85 11.12 8.46
CA MET A 1 7.75 10.81 7.32
C MET A 1 7.02 9.82 6.42
N LEU A 2 6.80 10.15 5.15
CA LEU A 2 6.11 9.28 4.19
C LEU A 2 7.16 8.44 3.45
N LEU A 3 6.99 7.11 3.47
CA LEU A 3 7.85 6.21 2.69
C LEU A 3 7.62 6.45 1.19
N THR A 4 8.71 6.46 0.43
CA THR A 4 8.70 6.43 -1.04
C THR A 4 8.20 5.08 -1.56
N GLU A 5 7.84 5.02 -2.83
CA GLU A 5 7.36 3.79 -3.48
C GLU A 5 8.42 2.67 -3.42
N LYS A 6 9.69 3.00 -3.69
CA LYS A 6 10.82 2.05 -3.60
C LYS A 6 11.04 1.53 -2.18
N GLU A 7 10.93 2.39 -1.17
CA GLU A 7 11.07 1.97 0.23
C GLU A 7 9.94 1.03 0.66
N LYS A 8 8.70 1.28 0.19
CA LYS A 8 7.55 0.40 0.46
C LYS A 8 7.72 -0.97 -0.18
N GLU A 9 8.21 -1.02 -1.42
CA GLU A 9 8.50 -2.29 -2.12
C GLU A 9 9.59 -3.10 -1.42
N LEU A 10 10.68 -2.44 -1.00
CA LEU A 10 11.76 -3.07 -0.25
C LEU A 10 11.25 -3.65 1.08
N LEU A 11 10.49 -2.87 1.84
CA LEU A 11 9.89 -3.31 3.10
C LEU A 11 8.94 -4.49 2.90
N LEU A 12 8.10 -4.45 1.86
CA LEU A 12 7.17 -5.53 1.55
C LEU A 12 7.92 -6.83 1.23
N SER A 13 9.01 -6.75 0.47
CA SER A 13 9.88 -7.90 0.16
C SER A 13 10.50 -8.51 1.41
N ILE A 14 11.05 -7.67 2.29
CA ILE A 14 11.65 -8.11 3.57
C ILE A 14 10.58 -8.77 4.44
N LEU A 15 9.41 -8.14 4.62
CA LEU A 15 8.34 -8.68 5.46
C LEU A 15 7.78 -10.01 4.92
N LYS A 16 7.64 -10.16 3.60
CA LYS A 16 7.20 -11.44 2.99
C LYS A 16 8.24 -12.54 3.19
N LYS A 17 9.53 -12.21 3.11
CA LYS A 17 10.63 -13.15 3.38
C LYS A 17 10.68 -13.57 4.86
N GLU A 18 10.51 -12.61 5.77
CA GLU A 18 10.45 -12.86 7.21
C GLU A 18 9.19 -13.64 7.61
N ARG A 19 8.04 -13.40 6.96
CA ARG A 19 6.83 -14.23 7.13
C ARG A 19 7.10 -15.70 6.86
N GLY A 20 7.91 -16.01 5.83
CA GLY A 20 8.30 -17.40 5.53
C GLY A 20 9.25 -18.02 6.56
N LYS A 21 10.10 -17.22 7.19
CA LYS A 21 11.07 -17.68 8.21
C LYS A 21 10.48 -17.75 9.62
N ILE A 22 9.53 -16.88 9.96
CA ILE A 22 8.93 -16.72 11.29
C ILE A 22 7.85 -17.78 11.60
N PHE A 23 7.72 -18.81 10.74
CA PHE A 23 6.87 -19.99 10.99
C PHE A 23 7.17 -20.76 12.30
N GLN A 24 8.19 -20.37 13.07
CA GLN A 24 8.54 -20.95 14.36
C GLN A 24 7.85 -20.27 15.57
N GLY A 25 7.24 -19.08 15.43
CA GLY A 25 6.61 -18.36 16.55
C GLY A 25 5.23 -17.79 16.21
N LYS A 26 4.16 -18.44 16.70
CA LYS A 26 2.76 -18.08 16.41
C LYS A 26 2.41 -16.61 16.74
N GLU A 27 2.96 -16.04 17.81
CA GLU A 27 2.64 -14.66 18.22
C GLU A 27 3.08 -13.58 17.22
N LYS A 28 4.18 -13.80 16.48
CA LYS A 28 4.71 -12.78 15.56
C LYS A 28 4.06 -12.81 14.18
N LYS A 29 3.36 -13.89 13.86
CA LYS A 29 2.72 -14.07 12.55
C LYS A 29 1.67 -12.99 12.28
N ASP A 30 0.75 -12.79 13.22
CA ASP A 30 -0.38 -11.88 13.03
C ASP A 30 0.07 -10.42 12.91
N SER A 31 1.12 -10.05 13.65
CA SER A 31 1.71 -8.70 13.58
C SER A 31 2.36 -8.43 12.21
N ILE A 32 3.06 -9.42 11.65
CA ILE A 32 3.70 -9.30 10.33
C ILE A 32 2.65 -9.28 9.21
N GLU A 33 1.63 -10.13 9.31
CA GLU A 33 0.52 -10.16 8.36
C GLU A 33 -0.20 -8.79 8.33
N SER A 34 -0.47 -8.21 9.51
CA SER A 34 -1.06 -6.88 9.63
C SER A 34 -0.20 -5.78 8.99
N LEU A 35 1.13 -5.83 9.19
CA LEU A 35 2.07 -4.88 8.58
C LEU A 35 2.10 -5.00 7.06
N ILE A 36 2.10 -6.21 6.52
CA ILE A 36 2.03 -6.48 5.08
C ILE A 36 0.73 -5.88 4.51
N HIS A 37 -0.42 -6.16 5.13
CA HIS A 37 -1.71 -5.64 4.68
C HIS A 37 -1.76 -4.11 4.64
N LYS A 38 -1.25 -3.43 5.68
CA LYS A 38 -1.19 -1.96 5.74
C LYS A 38 -0.30 -1.38 4.63
N LEU A 39 0.85 -2.00 4.36
CA LEU A 39 1.76 -1.59 3.29
C LEU A 39 1.12 -1.75 1.90
N GLU A 40 0.48 -2.89 1.64
CA GLU A 40 -0.22 -3.14 0.38
C GLU A 40 -1.39 -2.17 0.17
N GLN A 41 -2.16 -1.87 1.23
CA GLN A 41 -3.20 -0.85 1.16
C GLN A 41 -2.62 0.54 0.86
N SER A 42 -1.50 0.91 1.49
CA SER A 42 -0.82 2.17 1.22
C SER A 42 -0.36 2.28 -0.24
N MET A 43 0.14 1.18 -0.83
CA MET A 43 0.54 1.14 -2.24
C MET A 43 -0.67 1.24 -3.19
N ARG A 44 -1.79 0.55 -2.90
CA ARG A 44 -3.03 0.67 -3.67
C ARG A 44 -3.56 2.11 -3.66
N ASN A 45 -3.54 2.78 -2.51
CA ASN A 45 -3.97 4.17 -2.39
C ASN A 45 -3.13 5.11 -3.25
N ILE A 46 -1.81 4.87 -3.36
CA ILE A 46 -0.96 5.65 -4.27
C ILE A 46 -1.41 5.44 -5.73
N GLN A 47 -1.68 4.21 -6.14
CA GLN A 47 -2.11 3.91 -7.51
C GLN A 47 -3.46 4.55 -7.84
N VAL A 48 -4.45 4.47 -6.94
CA VAL A 48 -5.78 5.09 -7.13
C VAL A 48 -5.67 6.61 -7.19
N ASN A 49 -4.85 7.23 -6.34
CA ASN A 49 -4.63 8.68 -6.36
C ASN A 49 -3.81 9.18 -7.57
N LYS A 50 -3.06 8.29 -8.24
CA LYS A 50 -2.37 8.60 -9.51
C LYS A 50 -3.34 8.68 -10.70
N ILE A 51 -4.55 8.12 -10.59
CA ILE A 51 -5.56 8.23 -11.66
C ILE A 51 -6.04 9.69 -11.68
N PRO A 52 -5.83 10.45 -12.77
CA PRO A 52 -6.36 11.79 -12.86
C PRO A 52 -7.87 11.71 -12.72
N LYS A 53 -8.44 12.48 -11.78
CA LYS A 53 -9.87 12.61 -11.57
C LYS A 53 -10.51 13.19 -12.83
N LYS A 54 -10.75 12.35 -13.84
CA LYS A 54 -11.50 12.68 -15.07
C LYS A 54 -12.95 13.10 -14.76
N VAL A 55 -13.38 12.95 -13.52
CA VAL A 55 -14.73 13.28 -13.06
C VAL A 55 -14.89 14.77 -12.73
N ASP A 56 -13.80 15.51 -12.49
CA ASP A 56 -13.88 16.95 -12.21
C ASP A 56 -14.00 17.80 -13.49
N THR A 57 -13.70 17.24 -14.65
CA THR A 57 -13.81 17.95 -15.95
C THR A 57 -15.23 17.99 -16.49
N PHE A 58 -16.08 17.00 -16.16
CA PHE A 58 -17.47 16.97 -16.60
C PHE A 58 -18.37 18.01 -15.90
N LYS A 59 -18.00 18.50 -14.71
CA LYS A 59 -18.80 19.52 -14.01
C LYS A 59 -18.55 20.95 -14.48
N LYS A 60 -17.43 21.20 -15.17
CA LYS A 60 -17.06 22.57 -15.58
C LYS A 60 -17.66 22.97 -16.94
N SER A 61 -18.03 22.01 -17.77
CA SER A 61 -18.57 22.22 -19.13
C SER A 61 -20.10 22.37 -19.21
N PHE A 62 -20.82 22.36 -18.08
CA PHE A 62 -22.28 22.56 -18.02
C PHE A 62 -22.69 23.74 -17.13
N SER A 63 -21.78 24.69 -16.86
CA SER A 63 -22.07 25.89 -16.05
C SER A 63 -21.63 27.20 -16.71
N GLU A 64 -21.57 27.22 -18.05
CA GLU A 64 -21.59 28.47 -18.83
C GLU A 64 -22.93 28.60 -19.57
#